data_AF-A0A6J3J7W6-F1
#
_entry.id   AF-A0A6J3J7W6-F1
#
_cell.length_a   1.000
_cell.length_b   1.000
_cell.length_c   1.000
_cell.angle_alpha   90.00
_cell.angle_beta   90.00
_cell.angle_gamma   90.00
#
_symmetry.space_group_name_H-M   'P 1'
#
loop_
_entity.id
_entity.type
_entity.pdbx_description
1 polymer ?
#
loop_
_entity_poly.entity_id
_entity_poly.type
_entity_poly.pdbx_seq_one_letter_code
_entity_poly.pdbx_strand_id
1 'polypeptide(L)'
;MQVFRQNGNCILHHLLSKNWSRRYCHQDTKMLWKHKALQKYMESLNKEYQTLEQCLQHFSVNEENRRSLNRRRAELAPLAAIYQEIQEAKQAIEELESMCKRSHLLRRQEYSDSFVAHCNL
;
A
#
# COMPACT_ATOMS: atom_id res chain seq x y z
N MET A 1 36.43 2.31 -12.42
CA MET A 1 35.33 1.43 -12.88
C MET A 1 34.68 0.77 -11.67
N GLN A 2 33.38 0.49 -11.76
CA GLN A 2 32.42 0.26 -10.67
C GLN A 2 32.83 -0.72 -9.57
N VAL A 3 32.67 -0.30 -8.32
CA VAL A 3 32.57 -1.19 -7.16
C VAL A 3 31.09 -1.46 -6.93
N PHE A 4 30.61 -2.62 -7.38
CA PHE A 4 29.26 -3.08 -7.10
C PHE A 4 29.12 -3.34 -5.60
N ARG A 5 28.59 -2.36 -4.86
CA ARG A 5 28.07 -2.55 -3.51
C ARG A 5 26.86 -3.48 -3.60
N GLN A 6 27.05 -4.75 -3.27
CA GLN A 6 25.94 -5.67 -3.06
C GLN A 6 25.15 -5.20 -1.83
N ASN A 7 23.99 -4.66 -2.16
CA ASN A 7 23.00 -4.01 -1.32
C ASN A 7 22.42 -4.99 -0.28
N GLY A 8 22.15 -4.52 0.94
CA GLY A 8 21.75 -5.29 2.14
C GLY A 8 20.43 -6.07 2.07
N ASN A 9 19.91 -6.34 0.88
CA ASN A 9 18.73 -7.17 0.63
C ASN A 9 19.00 -8.66 0.88
N CYS A 10 20.25 -9.11 0.76
CA CYS A 10 20.62 -10.49 1.03
C CYS A 10 20.42 -10.89 2.50
N ILE A 11 20.57 -9.96 3.46
CA ILE A 11 20.39 -10.26 4.89
C ILE A 11 18.92 -10.50 5.22
N LEU A 12 18.02 -9.65 4.69
CA LEU A 12 16.56 -9.82 4.82
C LEU A 12 16.09 -11.10 4.13
N HIS A 13 16.58 -11.36 2.92
CA HIS A 13 16.25 -12.59 2.19
C HIS A 13 16.79 -13.83 2.92
N HIS A 14 17.96 -13.75 3.56
CA HIS A 14 18.55 -14.87 4.28
C HIS A 14 17.84 -15.17 5.60
N LEU A 15 17.48 -14.13 6.37
CA LEU A 15 16.69 -14.24 7.61
C LEU A 15 15.28 -14.80 7.34
N LEU A 16 14.64 -14.38 6.25
CA LEU A 16 13.33 -14.88 5.84
C LEU A 16 13.40 -16.29 5.22
N SER A 17 14.52 -16.69 4.62
CA SER A 17 14.64 -17.98 3.92
C SER A 17 14.91 -19.19 4.82
N LYS A 18 15.43 -19.01 6.03
CA LYS A 18 16.02 -20.12 6.80
C LYS A 18 15.09 -20.89 7.74
N ASN A 19 13.83 -20.51 7.93
CA ASN A 19 12.95 -21.20 8.89
C ASN A 19 11.46 -21.34 8.51
N TRP A 20 11.07 -21.17 7.25
CA TRP A 20 9.66 -21.29 6.89
C TRP A 20 9.44 -22.49 5.99
N SER A 21 8.85 -23.55 6.57
CA SER A 21 8.15 -24.57 5.80
C SER A 21 7.28 -23.86 4.77
N ARG A 22 7.53 -24.15 3.49
CA ARG A 22 6.88 -23.53 2.31
C ARG A 22 5.34 -23.58 2.37
N ARG A 23 4.77 -24.36 3.31
CA ARG A 23 3.34 -24.53 3.56
C ARG A 23 2.71 -23.53 4.56
N TYR A 24 3.48 -22.83 5.40
CA TYR A 24 2.94 -21.87 6.38
C TYR A 24 2.88 -20.41 5.87
N CYS A 25 3.71 -20.05 4.88
CA CYS A 25 3.90 -18.64 4.51
C CYS A 25 2.77 -18.03 3.65
N HIS A 26 1.86 -18.85 3.10
CA HIS A 26 0.83 -18.39 2.14
C HIS A 26 -0.54 -18.04 2.76
N GLN A 27 -0.86 -18.53 3.96
CA GLN A 27 -2.13 -18.17 4.63
C GLN A 27 -1.98 -16.96 5.56
N ASP A 28 -0.85 -16.82 6.27
CA ASP A 28 -0.72 -15.82 7.33
C ASP A 28 -0.36 -14.41 6.86
N THR A 29 0.32 -14.24 5.73
CA THR A 29 0.70 -12.89 5.23
C THR A 29 -0.51 -12.06 4.82
N LYS A 30 -1.53 -12.68 4.20
CA LYS A 30 -2.82 -12.03 3.95
C LYS A 30 -3.60 -11.75 5.24
N MET A 31 -3.40 -12.56 6.29
CA MET A 31 -4.00 -12.31 7.60
C MET A 31 -3.29 -11.15 8.32
N LEU A 32 -1.98 -11.01 8.15
CA LEU A 32 -1.17 -9.97 8.80
C LEU A 32 -1.69 -8.56 8.48
N TRP A 33 -1.97 -8.28 7.21
CA TRP A 33 -2.51 -6.98 6.77
C TRP A 33 -3.93 -6.69 7.30
N LYS A 34 -4.71 -7.72 7.64
CA LYS A 34 -6.06 -7.53 8.23
C LYS A 34 -5.99 -7.00 9.67
N HIS A 35 -4.84 -7.09 10.34
CA HIS A 35 -4.70 -6.55 11.69
C HIS A 35 -4.62 -5.01 11.68
N LYS A 36 -5.58 -4.38 12.35
CA LYS A 36 -5.66 -2.91 12.50
C LYS A 36 -4.40 -2.29 13.10
N ALA A 37 -3.72 -3.01 13.99
CA ALA A 37 -2.47 -2.54 14.59
C ALA A 37 -1.36 -2.37 13.54
N LEU A 38 -1.21 -3.34 12.63
CA LEU A 38 -0.24 -3.24 11.54
C LEU A 38 -0.58 -2.12 10.57
N GLN A 39 -1.86 -1.97 10.21
CA GLN A 39 -2.31 -0.89 9.33
C GLN A 39 -1.99 0.49 9.92
N LYS A 40 -2.29 0.69 11.21
CA LYS A 40 -1.95 1.93 11.92
C LYS A 40 -0.45 2.16 11.98
N TYR A 41 0.33 1.11 12.24
CA TYR A 41 1.78 1.20 12.29
C TYR A 41 2.34 1.64 10.93
N MET A 42 1.89 1.04 9.83
CA MET A 42 2.31 1.42 8.47
C MET A 42 1.88 2.84 8.11
N GLU A 43 0.68 3.26 8.51
CA GLU A 43 0.24 4.65 8.35
C GLU A 43 1.16 5.62 9.12
N SER A 44 1.53 5.29 10.36
CA SER A 44 2.47 6.09 11.16
C SER A 44 3.85 6.18 10.52
N LEU A 45 4.38 5.07 9.99
CA LEU A 45 5.66 5.07 9.27
C LEU A 45 5.61 5.91 8.00
N ASN A 46 4.50 5.86 7.26
CA ASN A 46 4.33 6.69 6.07
C ASN A 46 4.23 8.19 6.42
N LYS A 47 3.56 8.54 7.52
CA LYS A 47 3.56 9.93 8.04
C LYS A 47 4.95 10.38 8.45
N GLU A 48 5.71 9.54 9.15
CA GLU A 48 7.10 9.80 9.50
C GLU A 48 7.93 10.08 8.23
N TYR A 49 7.80 9.23 7.20
CA TYR A 49 8.48 9.40 5.92
C TYR A 49 8.15 10.76 5.26
N GLN A 50 6.87 11.13 5.19
CA GLN A 50 6.43 12.41 4.63
C GLN A 50 6.98 13.62 5.41
N THR A 51 6.97 13.54 6.75
CA THR A 51 7.57 14.58 7.59
C THR A 51 9.07 14.69 7.35
N LEU A 52 9.79 13.58 7.22
CA LEU A 52 11.22 13.59 6.91
C LEU A 52 11.52 14.24 5.55
N GLU A 53 10.70 13.95 4.53
CA GLU A 53 10.79 14.57 3.21
C GLU A 53 10.69 16.09 3.30
N GLN A 54 9.68 16.60 4.03
CA GLN A 54 9.47 18.03 4.26
C GLN A 54 10.60 18.65 5.07
N CYS A 55 11.04 17.99 6.15
CA CYS A 55 12.11 18.48 7.00
C CYS A 55 13.42 18.64 6.23
N LEU A 56 13.75 17.66 5.37
CA LEU A 56 14.96 17.68 4.55
C LEU A 56 14.89 18.68 3.39
N GLN A 57 13.69 19.04 2.92
CA GLN A 57 13.50 20.04 1.86
C GLN A 57 13.50 21.48 2.38
N HIS A 58 12.95 21.74 3.57
CA HIS A 58 12.64 23.11 4.02
C HIS A 58 13.57 23.70 5.09
N PHE A 59 14.28 22.89 5.87
CA PHE A 59 15.05 23.39 7.01
C PHE A 59 16.56 23.27 6.80
N SER A 60 17.32 24.27 7.27
CA SER A 60 18.77 24.17 7.43
C SER A 60 19.08 23.27 8.63
N VAL A 61 18.95 21.96 8.43
CA VAL A 61 19.29 20.97 9.45
C VAL A 61 20.81 20.88 9.56
N ASN A 62 21.34 20.76 10.79
CA ASN A 62 22.79 20.52 10.98
C ASN A 62 23.22 19.26 10.18
N GLU A 63 24.48 19.22 9.74
CA GLU A 63 24.97 18.17 8.83
C GLU A 63 24.89 16.74 9.41
N GLU A 64 25.14 16.55 10.70
CA GLU A 64 25.02 15.27 11.40
C GLU A 64 23.55 14.81 11.51
N ASN A 65 22.66 15.74 11.89
CA ASN A 65 21.22 15.51 11.91
C ASN A 65 20.69 15.22 10.50
N ARG A 66 21.21 15.89 9.48
CA ARG A 66 20.83 15.67 8.09
C ARG A 66 21.21 14.26 7.63
N ARG A 67 22.35 13.72 8.07
CA ARG A 67 22.77 12.34 7.76
C ARG A 67 21.89 11.30 8.44
N SER A 68 21.54 11.49 9.71
CA SER A 68 20.67 10.55 10.43
C SER A 68 19.25 10.53 9.84
N LEU A 69 18.68 11.69 9.53
CA LEU A 69 17.37 11.81 8.87
C LEU A 69 17.38 11.20 7.46
N ASN A 70 18.44 11.40 6.67
CA ASN A 70 18.55 10.77 5.35
C ASN A 70 18.66 9.25 5.44
N ARG A 71 19.35 8.71 6.44
CA ARG A 71 19.41 7.26 6.67
C ARG A 71 18.02 6.70 6.97
N ARG A 72 17.31 7.34 7.91
CA ARG A 72 15.94 6.94 8.26
C ARG A 72 14.98 7.03 7.07
N ARG A 73 15.06 8.11 6.28
CA ARG A 73 14.28 8.25 5.05
C ARG A 73 14.55 7.10 4.06
N ALA A 74 15.82 6.72 3.88
CA ALA A 74 16.17 5.61 3.01
C ALA A 74 15.66 4.25 3.51
N GLU A 75 15.63 4.03 4.83
CA GLU A 75 15.03 2.84 5.45
C GLU A 75 13.51 2.78 5.24
N LEU A 76 12.84 3.93 5.30
CA LEU A 76 11.39 4.03 5.19
C LEU A 76 10.88 4.06 3.73
N ALA A 77 11.70 4.51 2.78
CA ALA A 77 11.33 4.62 1.37
C ALA A 77 10.65 3.35 0.78
N PRO A 78 11.21 2.13 0.93
CA PRO A 78 10.55 0.93 0.41
C PRO A 78 9.21 0.63 1.11
N LEU A 79 9.08 0.94 2.41
CA LEU A 79 7.84 0.74 3.15
C LEU A 79 6.75 1.73 2.70
N ALA A 80 7.13 2.98 2.45
CA ALA A 80 6.24 4.00 1.91
C ALA A 80 5.74 3.64 0.51
N ALA A 81 6.62 3.12 -0.36
CA ALA A 81 6.24 2.64 -1.69
C ALA A 81 5.21 1.50 -1.62
N ILE A 82 5.47 0.47 -0.80
CA ILE A 82 4.51 -0.63 -0.60
C ILE A 82 3.19 -0.13 -0.02
N TYR A 83 3.24 0.80 0.94
CA TYR A 83 2.03 1.38 1.53
C TYR A 83 1.18 2.10 0.47
N GLN A 84 1.83 2.87 -0.40
CA GLN A 84 1.17 3.58 -1.50
C GLN A 84 0.51 2.61 -2.49
N GLU A 85 1.21 1.56 -2.92
CA GLU A 85 0.65 0.51 -3.79
C GLU A 85 -0.59 -0.14 -3.17
N ILE A 86 -0.59 -0.36 -1.85
CA ILE A 86 -1.77 -0.90 -1.14
C ILE A 86 -2.95 0.09 -1.17
N GLN A 87 -2.71 1.40 -1.01
CA GLN A 87 -3.78 2.39 -1.07
C GLN A 87 -4.39 2.49 -2.48
N GLU A 88 -3.54 2.48 -3.51
CA GLU A 88 -3.99 2.48 -4.90
C GLU A 88 -4.84 1.24 -5.23
N ALA A 89 -4.40 0.06 -4.78
CA ALA A 89 -5.17 -1.16 -4.94
C ALA A 89 -6.52 -1.11 -4.21
N LYS A 90 -6.58 -0.52 -3.00
CA LYS A 90 -7.83 -0.33 -2.26
C LYS A 90 -8.79 0.60 -3.02
N GLN A 91 -8.28 1.72 -3.53
CA GLN A 91 -9.08 2.68 -4.28
C GLN A 91 -9.64 2.06 -5.56
N ALA A 92 -8.82 1.29 -6.28
CA ALA A 92 -9.27 0.57 -7.48
C ALA A 92 -10.39 -0.44 -7.17
N ILE A 93 -10.30 -1.16 -6.04
CA ILE A 93 -11.37 -2.07 -5.60
C ILE A 93 -12.65 -1.29 -5.31
N GLU A 94 -12.58 -0.18 -4.58
CA GLU A 94 -13.74 0.65 -4.25
C GLU A 94 -14.43 1.22 -5.51
N GLU A 95 -13.63 1.66 -6.48
CA GLU A 95 -14.14 2.14 -7.77
C GLU A 95 -14.88 1.03 -8.53
N LEU A 96 -14.28 -0.16 -8.64
CA LEU A 96 -14.90 -1.32 -9.29
C LEU A 96 -16.21 -1.73 -8.59
N GLU A 97 -16.25 -1.73 -7.26
CA GLU A 97 -17.47 -2.01 -6.50
C GLU A 97 -18.57 -0.98 -6.78
N SER A 98 -18.21 0.30 -6.88
CA SER A 98 -19.14 1.39 -7.23
C SER A 98 -19.69 1.23 -8.65
N MET A 99 -18.83 0.91 -9.61
CA MET A 99 -19.24 0.64 -11.00
C MET A 99 -20.21 -0.54 -11.08
N CYS A 100 -19.90 -1.64 -10.40
CA CYS A 100 -20.78 -2.80 -10.32
C CYS A 100 -22.15 -2.42 -9.76
N LYS A 101 -22.21 -1.70 -8.63
CA LYS A 101 -23.47 -1.21 -8.04
C LYS A 101 -24.26 -0.35 -9.02
N ARG A 102 -23.61 0.60 -9.71
CA ARG A 102 -24.26 1.44 -10.72
C ARG A 102 -24.83 0.60 -11.87
N SER A 103 -24.07 -0.38 -12.38
CA SER A 103 -24.54 -1.26 -13.46
C SER A 103 -25.77 -2.10 -13.06
N HIS A 104 -25.83 -2.56 -11.81
CA HIS A 104 -27.00 -3.28 -11.29
C HIS A 104 -28.23 -2.38 -11.16
N LEU A 105 -28.04 -1.13 -10.73
CA LEU A 105 -29.12 -0.15 -10.63
C LEU A 105 -29.66 0.23 -12.02
N LEU A 106 -28.78 0.46 -13.00
CA LEU A 106 -29.16 0.76 -14.38
C LEU A 106 -29.97 -0.39 -15.00
N ARG A 107 -29.51 -1.64 -14.86
CA ARG A 107 -30.27 -2.80 -15.33
C ARG A 107 -31.65 -2.89 -14.67
N ARG A 108 -31.72 -2.67 -13.36
CA ARG A 108 -33.00 -2.70 -12.63
C ARG A 108 -33.96 -1.61 -13.13
N GLN A 109 -33.44 -0.42 -13.44
CA GLN A 109 -34.22 0.66 -14.02
C GLN A 109 -34.72 0.30 -15.42
N GLU A 110 -33.86 -0.24 -16.29
CA GLU A 110 -34.23 -0.69 -17.64
C GLU A 110 -35.33 -1.78 -17.61
N TYR A 111 -35.23 -2.74 -16.69
CA TYR A 111 -36.30 -3.74 -16.50
C TYR A 111 -37.61 -3.12 -16.03
N SER A 112 -37.56 -2.14 -15.12
CA SER A 112 -38.75 -1.43 -14.63
C SER A 112 -39.38 -0.60 -15.75
N ASP A 113 -38.58 0.13 -16.52
CA ASP A 113 -39.04 0.97 -17.62
C ASP A 113 -39.63 0.11 -18.76
N SER A 114 -39.00 -1.03 -19.07
CA SER A 114 -39.53 -2.00 -20.03
C SER A 114 -40.85 -2.63 -19.57
N PHE A 115 -40.99 -2.92 -18.27
CA PHE A 115 -42.24 -3.45 -17.72
C PHE A 115 -43.37 -2.42 -17.81
N VAL A 116 -43.10 -1.16 -17.42
CA VAL A 116 -44.08 -0.07 -17.51
C VAL A 116 -44.48 0.19 -18.97
N ALA A 117 -43.54 0.15 -19.91
CA ALA A 117 -43.83 0.29 -21.33
C ALA A 117 -44.73 -0.83 -21.88
N HIS A 118 -44.53 -2.08 -21.42
CA HIS A 118 -45.35 -3.22 -21.83
C HIS A 118 -46.76 -3.20 -21.20
N CYS A 119 -46.94 -2.63 -20.01
CA CYS A 119 -48.26 -2.56 -19.36
C CYS A 119 -49.11 -1.36 -19.81
N ASN A 120 -48.51 -0.34 -20.44
CA ASN A 120 -49.21 0.84 -20.96
C ASN A 120 -49.59 0.73 -22.45
N LEU A 121 -49.39 -0.43 -23.06
CA LEU A 121 -49.87 -0.84 -24.39
C LEU A 121 -51.08 -1.77 -24.24
#